data_AF-A0A352J346-F1
#
_entry.id   AF-A0A352J346-F1
#
_cell.length_a   1.000
_cell.length_b   1.000
_cell.length_c   1.000
_cell.angle_alpha   90.00
_cell.angle_beta   90.00
_cell.angle_gamma   90.00
#
_symmetry.space_group_name_H-M   'P 1'
#
loop_
_entity.id
_entity.type
_entity.pdbx_description
1 polymer ?
#
loop_
_entity_poly.entity_id
_entity_poly.type
_entity_poly.pdbx_seq_one_letter_code
_entity_poly.pdbx_strand_id
1 'polypeptide(L)'
;MKKAVILAGLLALNLSLFAQADEQTDSLKNIHLEEVVVSSTRAGKNTPMAYSNVSQAEIRKENAARNIPAILQGIPSLVFFSE
;
A
#
# COMPACT_ATOMS: atom_id res chain seq x y z
N MET A 1 13.58 -49.27 -43.43
CA MET A 1 12.79 -48.02 -43.34
C MET A 1 12.12 -47.82 -41.97
N LYS A 2 11.37 -48.79 -41.41
CA LYS A 2 10.65 -48.63 -40.11
C LYS A 2 11.52 -48.24 -38.91
N LYS A 3 12.74 -48.81 -38.78
CA LYS A 3 13.67 -48.50 -37.68
C LYS A 3 14.24 -47.07 -37.74
N ALA A 4 14.42 -46.52 -38.94
CA ALA A 4 14.92 -45.16 -39.12
C ALA A 4 13.86 -44.10 -38.76
N VAL A 5 12.58 -44.38 -39.05
CA VAL A 5 11.45 -43.51 -38.66
C VAL A 5 11.27 -43.48 -37.14
N ILE A 6 11.43 -44.62 -36.46
CA ILE A 6 11.37 -44.69 -35.00
C ILE A 6 12.52 -43.92 -34.34
N LEU A 7 13.74 -44.03 -34.89
CA LEU A 7 14.91 -43.32 -34.36
C LEU A 7 14.79 -41.80 -34.56
N ALA A 8 14.28 -41.35 -35.71
CA ALA A 8 14.03 -39.93 -35.97
C ALA A 8 12.94 -39.35 -35.05
N GLY A 9 11.87 -40.11 -34.77
CA GLY A 9 10.83 -39.71 -33.81
C GLY A 9 11.34 -39.62 -32.37
N LEU A 10 12.22 -40.53 -31.97
CA LEU A 10 12.83 -40.51 -30.64
C LEU A 10 13.78 -39.30 -30.47
N LEU A 11 14.50 -38.92 -31.53
CA LEU A 11 15.36 -37.75 -31.53
C LEU A 11 14.55 -36.44 -31.47
N ALA A 12 13.44 -36.35 -32.19
CA ALA A 12 12.56 -35.19 -32.18
C ALA A 12 11.90 -34.95 -30.79
N LEU A 13 11.58 -36.01 -30.04
CA LEU A 13 11.04 -35.89 -28.68
C LEU A 13 12.02 -35.26 -27.69
N ASN A 14 13.33 -35.50 -27.87
CA ASN A 14 14.35 -34.95 -26.99
C ASN A 14 14.58 -33.44 -27.23
N LEU A 15 14.36 -32.93 -28.45
CA LEU A 15 14.46 -31.49 -28.73
C LEU A 15 13.37 -30.68 -28.03
N SER A 16 12.17 -31.23 -27.86
CA SER A 16 11.05 -30.56 -27.19
C SER A 16 11.28 -30.35 -25.69
N LEU A 17 12.15 -31.16 -25.07
CA LEU A 17 12.48 -31.06 -23.64
C LEU A 17 13.42 -29.89 -23.32
N PHE A 18 14.24 -29.47 -24.29
CA PHE A 18 15.15 -28.32 -24.13
C PHE A 18 14.47 -26.96 -24.36
N ALA A 19 13.25 -26.94 -24.90
CA ALA A 19 12.51 -25.70 -25.17
C ALA A 19 11.66 -25.21 -23.98
N GLN A 20 11.56 -26.01 -22.91
CA GLN A 20 10.84 -25.65 -21.68
C GLN A 20 11.76 -25.18 -20.55
N ALA A 21 13.03 -24.91 -20.85
CA ALA A 21 13.97 -24.39 -19.87
C ALA A 21 13.88 -22.85 -19.84
N ASP A 22 13.61 -22.35 -18.64
CA ASP A 22 13.54 -20.94 -18.22
C ASP A 22 12.24 -20.20 -18.53
N GLU A 23 11.26 -20.38 -17.63
CA GLU A 23 10.24 -19.37 -17.40
C GLU A 23 10.96 -18.10 -16.92
N GLN A 24 10.88 -17.03 -17.70
CA GLN A 24 11.51 -15.74 -17.40
C GLN A 24 10.93 -15.23 -16.07
N THR A 25 11.71 -15.39 -15.01
CA THR A 25 11.31 -15.02 -13.66
C THR A 25 11.10 -13.51 -13.62
N ASP A 26 9.94 -13.08 -13.13
CA ASP A 26 9.56 -11.68 -13.08
C ASP A 26 10.65 -10.84 -12.38
N SER A 27 11.01 -9.71 -13.00
CA SER A 27 12.02 -8.77 -12.48
C SER A 27 11.59 -8.04 -11.20
N LEU A 28 10.30 -8.11 -10.85
CA LEU A 28 9.77 -7.43 -9.67
C LEU A 28 10.19 -8.14 -8.39
N LYS A 29 11.10 -7.47 -7.67
CA LYS A 29 11.50 -7.87 -6.31
C LYS A 29 10.34 -7.61 -5.35
N ASN A 30 9.56 -8.65 -5.05
CA ASN A 30 8.55 -8.59 -3.99
C ASN A 30 9.25 -8.38 -2.63
N ILE A 31 9.10 -7.18 -2.06
CA ILE A 31 9.57 -6.87 -0.72
C ILE A 31 8.44 -7.24 0.24
N HIS A 32 8.66 -8.28 1.05
CA HIS A 32 7.78 -8.58 2.18
C HIS A 32 8.07 -7.54 3.27
N LEU A 33 7.17 -6.58 3.44
CA LEU A 33 7.27 -5.59 4.52
C LEU A 33 6.87 -6.24 5.83
N GLU A 34 7.61 -5.96 6.90
CA GLU A 34 7.29 -6.40 8.25
C GLU A 34 6.03 -5.71 8.77
N GLU A 35 5.29 -6.38 9.66
CA GLU A 35 4.09 -5.82 10.28
C GLU A 35 4.46 -4.65 11.20
N VAL A 36 3.95 -3.46 10.89
CA VAL A 36 4.11 -2.27 11.73
C VAL A 36 2.85 -2.08 12.57
N VAL A 37 2.96 -2.33 13.88
CA VAL A 37 1.88 -2.03 14.83
C VAL A 37 1.95 -0.56 15.22
N VAL A 38 0.97 0.23 14.76
CA VAL A 38 0.84 1.65 15.14
C VAL A 38 -0.01 1.77 16.40
N SER A 39 0.62 2.16 17.51
CA SER A 39 -0.09 2.50 18.75
C SER A 39 -0.22 4.01 18.89
N SER A 40 -1.38 4.49 19.35
CA SER A 40 -1.64 5.91 19.58
C SER A 40 -2.21 6.16 20.97
N THR A 41 -1.79 7.26 21.60
CA THR A 41 -2.28 7.68 22.92
C THR A 41 -3.16 8.91 22.76
N ARG A 42 -4.44 8.80 23.13
CA ARG A 42 -5.38 9.92 23.11
C ARG A 42 -5.36 10.67 24.44
N ALA A 43 -5.19 11.99 24.40
CA ALA A 43 -5.38 12.84 25.57
C ALA A 43 -6.87 12.90 25.98
N GLY A 44 -7.14 12.79 27.28
CA GLY A 44 -8.48 12.85 27.87
C GLY A 44 -8.46 13.54 29.22
N LYS A 45 -9.57 13.44 29.98
CA LYS A 45 -9.78 14.19 31.24
C LYS A 45 -8.68 13.98 32.29
N ASN A 46 -8.08 12.79 32.32
CA ASN A 46 -7.06 12.42 33.29
C ASN A 46 -5.62 12.61 32.75
N THR A 47 -5.47 13.11 31.52
CA THR A 47 -4.17 13.40 30.93
C THR A 47 -3.72 14.78 31.42
N PRO A 48 -2.51 14.92 32.00
CA PRO A 48 -2.02 16.20 32.52
C PRO A 48 -1.50 17.12 31.40
N MET A 49 -2.27 17.29 30.34
CA MET A 49 -1.94 18.11 29.17
C MET A 49 -3.21 18.72 28.60
N ALA A 50 -3.12 19.97 28.11
CA ALA A 50 -4.23 20.62 27.44
C ALA A 50 -4.62 19.88 26.15
N TYR A 51 -5.91 19.63 25.95
CA TYR A 51 -6.45 19.07 24.72
C TYR A 51 -7.74 19.79 24.35
N SER A 52 -8.02 19.87 23.05
CA SER A 52 -9.27 20.41 22.51
C SER A 52 -9.90 19.37 21.60
N ASN A 53 -11.20 19.14 21.76
CA ASN A 53 -11.98 18.29 20.87
C ASN A 53 -12.86 19.17 19.99
N VAL A 54 -12.93 18.85 18.70
CA VAL A 54 -13.84 19.51 17.76
C VAL A 54 -14.94 18.53 17.42
N SER A 55 -16.19 18.92 17.67
CA SER A 55 -17.32 18.04 17.39
C SER A 55 -17.66 18.01 15.89
N GLN A 56 -18.35 16.95 15.45
CA GLN A 56 -18.84 16.89 14.07
C GLN A 56 -19.80 18.04 13.75
N ALA A 57 -20.58 18.49 14.73
CA ALA A 57 -21.50 19.61 14.56
C ALA A 57 -20.74 20.93 14.33
N GLU A 58 -19.67 21.18 15.07
CA GLU A 58 -18.78 22.33 14.87
C GLU A 58 -18.12 22.30 13.49
N ILE A 59 -17.58 21.15 13.09
CA ILE A 59 -16.97 20.98 11.76
C ILE A 59 -17.99 21.29 10.67
N ARG A 60 -19.20 20.74 10.77
CA ARG A 60 -20.26 20.94 9.76
C ARG A 60 -20.71 22.40 9.69
N LYS A 61 -20.82 23.08 10.82
CA LYS A 61 -21.20 24.50 10.87
C LYS A 61 -20.20 25.36 10.09
N GLU A 62 -18.91 25.07 10.22
CA GLU A 62 -17.83 25.82 9.58
C GLU A 62 -17.45 25.26 8.19
N ASN A 63 -18.02 24.13 7.77
CA ASN A 63 -17.71 23.49 6.49
C ASN A 63 -18.47 24.15 5.33
N ALA A 64 -17.93 25.26 4.82
CA ALA A 64 -18.38 25.95 3.61
C ALA A 64 -17.53 25.56 2.39
N ALA A 65 -17.35 24.25 2.15
CA ALA A 65 -16.39 23.71 1.17
C ALA A 65 -14.93 24.16 1.44
N ARG A 66 -14.61 24.45 2.70
CA ARG A 66 -13.28 24.83 3.17
C ARG A 66 -12.48 23.58 3.54
N ASN A 67 -11.16 23.65 3.45
CA ASN A 67 -10.29 22.56 3.89
C ASN A 67 -10.26 22.44 5.43
N ILE A 68 -9.83 21.27 5.93
CA ILE A 68 -9.78 20.99 7.37
C ILE A 68 -8.88 22.00 8.12
N PRO A 69 -7.67 22.34 7.66
CA PRO A 69 -6.85 23.34 8.35
C PRO A 69 -7.54 24.70 8.52
N ALA A 70 -8.26 25.20 7.51
CA ALA A 70 -9.01 26.45 7.60
C ALA A 70 -10.19 26.35 8.58
N ILE A 71 -10.84 25.20 8.69
CA ILE A 71 -11.91 24.96 9.69
C ILE A 71 -11.33 25.00 11.11
N LEU A 72 -10.10 24.54 11.30
CA LEU A 72 -9.44 24.44 12.61
C LEU A 72 -8.66 25.71 13.01
N GLN A 73 -8.66 26.76 12.18
CA GLN A 73 -7.83 27.96 12.39
C GLN A 73 -8.01 28.68 13.73
N GLY A 74 -9.15 28.52 14.40
CA GLY A 74 -9.44 29.13 15.70
C GLY A 74 -8.92 28.33 16.90
N ILE A 75 -8.31 27.16 16.67
CA ILE A 75 -7.82 26.30 17.74
C ILE A 75 -6.43 26.77 18.18
N PRO A 76 -6.20 26.95 19.49
CA PRO A 76 -4.88 27.33 19.99
C PRO A 76 -3.84 26.28 19.61
N SER A 77 -2.61 26.73 19.35
CA SER A 77 -1.47 25.88 18.98
C SER A 77 -1.59 25.17 17.61
N LEU A 78 -2.54 25.56 16.76
CA LEU A 78 -2.59 25.14 15.36
C LEU A 78 -2.09 26.28 14.45
N VAL A 79 -1.09 25.99 13.62
CA VAL A 79 -0.66 26.89 12.55
C VAL A 79 -1.15 26.31 11.24
N PHE A 80 -1.95 27.07 10.49
CA PHE A 80 -2.38 26.70 9.15
C PHE A 80 -1.76 27.65 8.13
N PHE A 81 -1.46 27.13 6.96
CA PHE A 81 -1.00 27.88 5.79
C PHE A 81 -1.94 27.55 4.63
N SER A 82 -2.32 28.56 3.86
CA SER A 82 -2.99 28.42 2.57
C SER A 82 -2.03 29.01 1.53
N GLU A 83 -1.87 28.31 0.41
CA GLU A 83 -1.27 28.86 -0.80
C GLU A 83 -2.12 30.00 -1.37
#